data_AF-A0A938HQS8-F1
#
_entry.id   AF-A0A938HQS8-F1
#
_cell.length_a   1.000
_cell.length_b   1.000
_cell.length_c   1.000
_cell.angle_alpha   90.00
_cell.angle_beta   90.00
_cell.angle_gamma   90.00
#
_symmetry.space_group_name_H-M   'P 1'
#
loop_
_entity.id
_entity.type
_entity.pdbx_description
1 polymer ?
#
loop_
_entity_poly.entity_id
_entity_poly.type
_entity_poly.pdbx_seq_one_letter_code
_entity_poly.pdbx_strand_id
1 'polypeptide(L)'
;MTVITIEGRAGSGAPEIGRLVAKELGLDYVDRLLLAQIAKRVGSTVEALVQSERRAPGIVDRFARLIKRMLERSAVAGTGGDPYFGPGVEVLLSRPYREIEEPVVTTAHQLGEREFIQTTGEVIRDLAEIGNVVILSRGGGAILKNKPGVLRVGIVGDREDRARRIMLREHLDLDRARAFVEESDKAQGKYFQDAFGTTPIDPFLYHVMWNTSEVGLEYTAQLIVEMSRALSERGIK
;
A
#
# COMPACT_ATOMS: atom_id res chain seq x y z
N MET A 1 -9.74 16.30 2.21
CA MET A 1 -8.74 15.40 1.57
C MET A 1 -9.11 13.99 1.95
N THR A 2 -9.18 13.09 0.98
CA THR A 2 -9.69 11.73 1.20
C THR A 2 -8.54 10.73 1.19
N VAL A 3 -8.42 9.92 2.24
CA VAL A 3 -7.44 8.83 2.32
C VAL A 3 -8.17 7.55 2.68
N ILE A 4 -7.99 6.53 1.86
CA ILE A 4 -8.57 5.21 2.08
C ILE A 4 -7.43 4.19 2.08
N THR A 5 -7.35 3.35 3.10
CA THR A 5 -6.45 2.19 3.10
C THR A 5 -7.27 0.93 2.91
N ILE A 6 -6.86 0.09 1.97
CA ILE A 6 -7.48 -1.22 1.74
C ILE A 6 -6.41 -2.27 2.00
N GLU A 7 -6.60 -3.10 3.01
CA GLU A 7 -5.76 -4.29 3.23
C GLU A 7 -6.56 -5.52 2.84
N GLY A 8 -5.92 -6.48 2.19
CA GLY A 8 -6.61 -7.72 1.85
C GLY A 8 -5.67 -8.89 1.64
N ARG A 9 -6.22 -10.09 1.81
CA ARG A 9 -5.48 -11.35 1.60
C ARG A 9 -5.27 -11.60 0.10
N ALA A 10 -4.28 -12.41 -0.25
CA ALA A 10 -4.10 -12.84 -1.64
C ALA A 10 -5.39 -13.52 -2.15
N GLY A 11 -5.85 -13.13 -3.34
CA GLY A 11 -7.09 -13.65 -3.94
C GLY A 11 -8.38 -13.07 -3.36
N SER A 12 -8.33 -12.13 -2.41
CA SER A 12 -9.53 -11.54 -1.78
C SER A 12 -10.28 -10.53 -2.66
N GLY A 13 -9.73 -10.12 -3.80
CA GLY A 13 -10.34 -9.07 -4.63
C GLY A 13 -10.03 -7.63 -4.18
N ALA A 14 -9.16 -7.45 -3.18
CA ALA A 14 -8.78 -6.13 -2.69
C ALA A 14 -8.18 -5.19 -3.76
N PRO A 15 -7.29 -5.65 -4.67
CA PRO A 15 -6.78 -4.79 -5.74
C PRO A 15 -7.88 -4.30 -6.69
N GLU A 16 -8.81 -5.16 -7.06
CA GLU A 16 -9.95 -4.87 -7.94
C GLU A 16 -10.87 -3.83 -7.29
N ILE A 17 -11.26 -4.07 -6.03
CA ILE A 17 -12.06 -3.14 -5.23
C ILE A 17 -11.37 -1.79 -5.12
N GLY A 18 -10.08 -1.75 -4.79
CA GLY A 18 -9.37 -0.49 -4.60
C GLY A 18 -9.25 0.34 -5.87
N ARG A 19 -9.08 -0.29 -7.04
CA ARG A 19 -9.10 0.42 -8.32
C ARG A 19 -10.49 0.97 -8.66
N LEU A 20 -11.55 0.21 -8.38
CA LEU A 20 -12.93 0.68 -8.57
C LEU A 20 -13.22 1.90 -7.68
N VAL A 21 -12.86 1.83 -6.40
CA VAL A 21 -13.01 2.95 -5.45
C VAL A 21 -12.22 4.17 -5.90
N ALA A 22 -10.96 4.00 -6.27
CA ALA A 22 -10.11 5.09 -6.73
C ALA A 22 -10.69 5.77 -7.99
N LYS A 23 -11.14 4.97 -8.96
CA LYS A 23 -11.78 5.46 -10.18
C LYS A 23 -13.05 6.27 -9.88
N GLU A 24 -13.94 5.73 -9.04
CA GLU A 24 -15.23 6.35 -8.74
C GLU A 24 -15.09 7.65 -7.95
N LEU A 25 -14.10 7.74 -7.07
CA LEU A 25 -13.83 8.93 -6.27
C LEU A 25 -12.83 9.91 -6.93
N GLY A 26 -12.28 9.58 -8.10
CA GLY A 26 -11.25 10.38 -8.76
C GLY A 26 -9.96 10.50 -7.96
N LEU A 27 -9.59 9.45 -7.22
CA LEU A 27 -8.40 9.40 -6.37
C LEU A 27 -7.26 8.68 -7.08
N ASP A 28 -6.02 8.96 -6.67
CA ASP A 28 -4.88 8.15 -7.06
C ASP A 28 -4.93 6.78 -6.37
N TYR A 29 -4.45 5.73 -7.05
CA TYR A 29 -4.37 4.37 -6.52
C TYR A 29 -2.90 3.99 -6.32
N VAL A 30 -2.49 3.76 -5.07
CA VAL A 30 -1.12 3.37 -4.71
C VAL A 30 -1.10 1.92 -4.26
N ASP A 31 -0.36 1.09 -4.99
CA ASP A 31 0.00 -0.26 -4.59
C ASP A 31 1.52 -0.39 -4.44
N ARG A 32 1.99 -1.61 -4.18
CA ARG A 32 3.42 -1.89 -4.02
C ARG A 32 4.26 -1.52 -5.26
N LEU A 33 3.70 -1.65 -6.46
CA LEU A 33 4.41 -1.34 -7.70
C LEU A 33 4.53 0.16 -7.87
N LEU A 34 3.48 0.93 -7.55
CA LEU A 34 3.54 2.38 -7.58
C LEU A 34 4.47 2.92 -6.49
N LEU A 35 4.50 2.32 -5.30
CA LEU A 35 5.49 2.66 -4.25
C LEU A 35 6.93 2.46 -4.74
N ALA A 36 7.20 1.35 -5.42
CA ALA A 36 8.52 1.10 -6.01
C ALA A 36 8.86 2.10 -7.12
N GLN A 37 7.88 2.50 -7.94
CA GLN A 37 8.07 3.54 -8.96
C GLN A 37 8.34 4.91 -8.33
N ILE A 38 7.63 5.25 -7.25
CA ILE A 38 7.88 6.46 -6.47
C ILE A 38 9.32 6.42 -5.93
N ALA A 39 9.73 5.32 -5.30
CA ALA A 39 11.10 5.15 -4.81
C ALA A 39 12.15 5.32 -5.92
N LYS A 40 11.97 4.66 -7.07
CA LYS A 40 12.87 4.78 -8.23
C LYS A 40 13.00 6.20 -8.75
N ARG A 41 11.87 6.91 -8.81
CA ARG A 41 11.78 8.26 -9.38
C ARG A 41 12.31 9.34 -8.44
N VAL A 42 12.41 9.06 -7.14
CA VAL A 42 12.98 9.95 -6.14
C VAL A 42 14.46 9.62 -5.88
N GLY A 43 14.83 8.33 -5.90
CA GLY A 43 16.21 7.85 -5.73
C GLY A 43 17.13 8.10 -6.93
N SER A 44 16.57 8.29 -8.13
CA SER A 44 17.27 9.04 -9.18
C SER A 44 17.11 10.52 -8.83
N THR A 45 18.22 11.18 -8.47
CA THR A 45 18.24 12.55 -7.96
C THR A 45 17.23 13.45 -8.68
N VAL A 46 16.54 14.28 -7.89
CA VAL A 46 15.50 15.26 -8.24
C VAL A 46 15.87 16.22 -9.41
N GLU A 47 17.07 16.12 -9.95
CA GLU A 47 17.60 16.86 -11.10
C GLU A 47 16.81 16.63 -12.41
N ALA A 48 16.10 15.51 -12.58
CA ALA A 48 15.37 15.22 -13.83
C ALA A 48 13.87 15.59 -13.83
N LEU A 49 13.28 16.03 -12.70
CA LEU A 49 11.81 15.99 -12.55
C LEU A 49 11.01 17.27 -12.84
N VAL A 50 11.51 18.20 -13.66
CA VAL A 50 10.74 19.41 -14.05
C VAL A 50 10.61 19.58 -15.57
N GLN A 51 10.46 18.49 -16.32
CA GLN A 51 10.04 18.56 -17.72
C GLN A 51 8.95 17.54 -18.03
N SER A 52 7.72 17.81 -17.58
CA SER A 52 6.55 17.26 -18.26
C SER A 52 5.41 18.27 -18.23
N GLU A 53 5.09 18.79 -19.40
CA GLU A 53 4.02 19.74 -19.67
C GLU A 53 2.61 19.12 -19.54
N ARG A 54 1.66 19.98 -19.14
CA ARG A 54 0.20 19.95 -19.43
C ARG A 54 -0.61 18.68 -19.11
N ARG A 55 -0.42 18.09 -17.93
CA ARG A 55 -1.47 17.26 -17.27
C ARG A 55 -1.67 17.70 -15.83
N ALA A 56 -2.87 17.46 -15.28
CA ALA A 56 -3.08 17.60 -13.85
C ALA A 56 -2.12 16.65 -13.12
N PRO A 57 -1.37 17.12 -12.10
CA PRO A 57 -0.30 16.34 -11.50
C PRO A 57 -0.85 15.17 -10.67
N GLY A 58 -0.40 13.96 -10.99
CA GLY A 58 -0.75 12.73 -10.27
C GLY A 58 -0.02 12.61 -8.93
N ILE A 59 -0.29 11.54 -8.17
CA ILE A 59 0.32 11.39 -6.84
C ILE A 59 1.84 11.35 -6.88
N VAL A 60 2.44 10.75 -7.90
CA VAL A 60 3.90 10.71 -8.09
C VAL A 60 4.48 12.13 -8.21
N ASP A 61 3.81 13.01 -8.98
CA ASP A 61 4.24 14.40 -9.16
C ASP A 61 4.02 15.23 -7.88
N ARG A 62 2.93 14.96 -7.15
CA ARG A 62 2.68 15.59 -5.84
C ARG A 62 3.72 15.16 -4.81
N PHE A 63 4.08 13.89 -4.79
CA PHE A 63 5.07 13.31 -3.89
C PHE A 63 6.47 13.84 -4.19
N ALA A 64 6.90 13.84 -5.45
CA ALA A 64 8.19 14.41 -5.85
C ALA A 64 8.33 15.89 -5.43
N ARG A 65 7.27 16.69 -5.55
CA ARG A 65 7.26 18.09 -5.07
C ARG A 65 7.29 18.21 -3.54
N LEU A 66 6.75 17.24 -2.80
CA LEU A 66 6.89 17.21 -1.36
C LEU A 66 8.34 16.97 -0.97
N ILE A 67 8.96 15.93 -1.54
CA ILE A 67 10.36 15.59 -1.28
C ILE A 67 11.29 16.74 -1.69
N LYS A 68 11.10 17.33 -2.87
CA LYS A 68 11.86 18.52 -3.30
C LYS A 68 11.80 19.64 -2.26
N ARG A 69 10.62 19.95 -1.72
CA ARG A 69 10.45 20.99 -0.70
C ARG A 69 11.12 20.63 0.63
N MET A 70 11.10 19.35 1.02
CA MET A 70 11.80 18.87 2.22
C MET A 70 13.32 18.96 2.02
N LEU A 71 13.83 18.49 0.88
CA LEU A 71 15.25 18.57 0.53
C LEU A 71 15.74 20.02 0.43
N GLU A 72 14.97 20.93 -0.17
CA GLU A 72 15.30 22.36 -0.21
C GLU A 72 15.36 22.98 1.20
N ARG A 73 14.52 22.52 2.13
CA ARG A 73 14.58 22.92 3.55
C ARG A 73 15.76 22.28 4.28
N SER A 74 16.12 21.04 3.93
CA SER A 74 17.20 20.25 4.52
C SER A 74 18.58 20.50 3.90
N ALA A 75 18.67 21.14 2.74
CA ALA A 75 19.93 21.56 2.11
C ALA A 75 20.69 22.62 2.95
N VAL A 76 20.02 23.22 3.93
CA VAL A 76 20.64 24.01 5.01
C VAL A 76 21.47 23.12 5.97
N ALA A 77 21.28 21.80 5.96
CA ALA A 77 21.91 20.81 6.86
C ALA A 77 22.93 19.86 6.19
N GLY A 78 23.20 19.98 4.89
CA GLY A 78 24.41 19.40 4.27
C GLY A 78 24.41 17.91 3.90
N THR A 79 23.29 17.20 3.88
CA THR A 79 23.23 15.78 3.44
C THR A 79 22.48 15.63 2.11
N GLY A 80 23.22 15.56 1.00
CA GLY A 80 22.68 15.50 -0.37
C GLY A 80 22.23 14.11 -0.84
N GLY A 81 21.31 13.47 -0.12
CA GLY A 81 20.72 12.17 -0.49
C GLY A 81 19.21 12.13 -0.32
N ASP A 82 18.54 11.18 -0.97
CA ASP A 82 17.12 10.89 -0.74
C ASP A 82 16.90 10.50 0.74
N PRO A 83 16.04 11.21 1.48
CA PRO A 83 15.89 11.00 2.92
C PRO A 83 15.19 9.68 3.30
N TYR A 84 14.55 9.00 2.34
CA TYR A 84 13.72 7.82 2.60
C TYR A 84 14.25 6.56 1.93
N PHE A 85 14.70 6.65 0.67
CA PHE A 85 14.79 5.47 -0.18
C PHE A 85 16.18 4.86 -0.34
N GLY A 86 17.27 5.57 -0.08
CA GLY A 86 18.63 5.03 -0.25
C GLY A 86 18.86 4.27 -1.57
N PRO A 87 20.00 3.55 -1.73
CA PRO A 87 20.16 2.63 -2.85
C PRO A 87 19.46 1.28 -2.58
N GLY A 88 18.54 0.87 -3.46
CA GLY A 88 18.01 -0.51 -3.51
C GLY A 88 16.65 -0.77 -2.84
N VAL A 89 16.06 0.20 -2.14
CA VAL A 89 14.73 0.03 -1.49
C VAL A 89 13.59 -0.11 -2.51
N GLU A 90 13.75 0.41 -3.73
CA GLU A 90 12.79 0.23 -4.83
C GLU A 90 12.48 -1.26 -5.10
N VAL A 91 13.49 -2.11 -4.98
CA VAL A 91 13.37 -3.56 -5.20
C VAL A 91 12.50 -4.13 -4.08
N LEU A 92 12.78 -3.78 -2.82
CA LEU A 92 12.02 -4.27 -1.66
C LEU A 92 10.55 -3.83 -1.72
N LEU A 93 10.28 -2.58 -2.10
CA LEU A 93 8.91 -2.06 -2.21
C LEU A 93 8.09 -2.77 -3.28
N SER A 94 8.73 -3.27 -4.35
CA SER A 94 8.03 -4.00 -5.42
C SER A 94 7.72 -5.47 -5.07
N ARG A 95 8.47 -6.09 -4.15
CA ARG A 95 8.40 -7.53 -3.84
C ARG A 95 7.10 -7.94 -3.15
N PRO A 96 6.39 -9.00 -3.58
CA PRO A 96 5.28 -9.54 -2.80
C PRO A 96 5.78 -10.04 -1.42
N TYR A 97 4.88 -10.13 -0.43
CA TYR A 97 5.25 -10.51 0.95
C TYR A 97 6.11 -11.78 1.03
N ARG A 98 5.80 -12.79 0.22
CA ARG A 98 6.52 -14.08 0.17
C ARG A 98 7.99 -13.99 -0.28
N GLU A 99 8.35 -12.98 -1.07
CA GLU A 99 9.70 -12.80 -1.63
C GLU A 99 10.58 -11.88 -0.76
N ILE A 100 10.08 -11.43 0.40
CA ILE A 100 10.87 -10.65 1.35
C ILE A 100 11.97 -11.52 2.00
N GLU A 101 11.85 -12.85 1.98
CA GLU A 101 12.82 -13.78 2.58
C GLU A 101 14.00 -14.18 1.67
N GLU A 102 13.97 -13.89 0.35
CA GLU A 102 15.07 -14.29 -0.54
C GLU A 102 16.28 -13.31 -0.44
N PRO A 103 17.47 -13.81 -0.05
CA PRO A 103 18.60 -12.99 0.33
C PRO A 103 19.20 -12.24 -0.87
N VAL A 104 19.37 -10.93 -0.73
CA VAL A 104 20.37 -10.19 -1.49
C VAL A 104 21.71 -10.45 -0.80
N VAL A 105 22.72 -10.89 -1.55
CA VAL A 105 24.04 -11.25 -1.02
C VAL A 105 24.75 -10.02 -0.45
N THR A 106 24.48 -9.63 0.80
CA THR A 106 25.33 -8.78 1.65
C THR A 106 24.98 -8.96 3.14
N THR A 107 25.91 -8.57 4.03
CA THR A 107 25.85 -8.63 5.51
C THR A 107 24.74 -7.77 6.16
N ALA A 108 23.80 -7.24 5.37
CA ALA A 108 22.77 -6.26 5.75
C ALA A 108 21.41 -6.87 6.20
N HIS A 109 21.41 -8.12 6.65
CA HIS A 109 20.20 -8.94 6.77
C HIS A 109 19.18 -8.47 7.84
N GLN A 110 19.61 -7.81 8.92
CA GLN A 110 18.68 -7.30 9.95
C GLN A 110 18.41 -5.79 9.81
N LEU A 111 19.29 -5.08 9.11
CA LEU A 111 19.13 -3.67 8.82
C LEU A 111 18.08 -3.47 7.71
N GLY A 112 18.10 -4.30 6.66
CA GLY A 112 17.20 -4.15 5.51
C GLY A 112 15.69 -4.33 5.81
N GLU A 113 15.28 -5.28 6.66
CA GLU A 113 13.85 -5.52 6.93
C GLU A 113 13.25 -4.43 7.84
N ARG A 114 13.97 -4.03 8.90
CA ARG A 114 13.55 -2.96 9.79
C ARG A 114 13.53 -1.61 9.07
N GLU A 115 14.57 -1.32 8.30
CA GLU A 115 14.65 -0.14 7.45
C GLU A 115 13.52 -0.13 6.42
N PHE A 116 13.24 -1.27 5.78
CA PHE A 116 12.10 -1.41 4.87
C PHE A 116 10.76 -1.08 5.54
N ILE A 117 10.49 -1.63 6.74
CA ILE A 117 9.26 -1.35 7.49
C ILE A 117 9.18 0.13 7.84
N GLN A 118 10.27 0.72 8.32
CA GLN A 118 10.34 2.13 8.69
C GLN A 118 10.08 3.03 7.48
N THR A 119 10.85 2.87 6.40
CA THR A 119 10.70 3.65 5.17
C THR A 119 9.31 3.49 4.58
N THR A 120 8.78 2.27 4.52
CA THR A 120 7.40 2.04 4.03
C THR A 120 6.38 2.79 4.88
N GLY A 121 6.55 2.79 6.21
CA GLY A 121 5.71 3.53 7.14
C GLY A 121 5.76 5.04 6.94
N GLU A 122 6.95 5.60 6.72
CA GLU A 122 7.16 7.02 6.43
C GLU A 122 6.49 7.42 5.12
N VAL A 123 6.71 6.67 4.04
CA VAL A 123 6.10 6.93 2.74
C VAL A 123 4.57 6.88 2.79
N ILE A 124 4.00 5.90 3.50
CA ILE A 124 2.54 5.80 3.67
C ILE A 124 1.98 7.00 4.45
N ARG A 125 2.69 7.48 5.49
CA ARG A 125 2.30 8.69 6.23
C ARG A 125 2.32 9.92 5.33
N ASP A 126 3.36 10.09 4.52
CA ASP A 126 3.51 11.22 3.61
C ASP A 126 2.45 11.19 2.49
N LEU A 127 2.15 10.01 1.94
CA LEU A 127 1.05 9.85 0.98
C LEU A 127 -0.30 10.21 1.60
N ALA A 128 -0.53 9.85 2.85
CA ALA A 128 -1.74 10.22 3.58
C ALA A 128 -1.82 11.72 3.89
N GLU A 129 -0.69 12.42 4.03
CA GLU A 129 -0.66 13.89 4.15
C GLU A 129 -0.93 14.60 2.84
N ILE A 130 -0.42 14.07 1.72
CA ILE A 130 -0.76 14.56 0.37
C ILE A 130 -2.26 14.37 0.09
N GLY A 131 -2.80 13.23 0.52
CA GLY A 131 -4.21 12.91 0.40
C GLY A 131 -4.69 12.64 -1.02
N ASN A 132 -6.01 12.47 -1.12
CA ASN A 132 -6.73 12.08 -2.33
C ASN A 132 -6.17 10.78 -2.95
N VAL A 133 -6.09 9.76 -2.10
CA VAL A 133 -5.40 8.51 -2.40
C VAL A 133 -6.11 7.29 -1.80
N VAL A 134 -6.14 6.21 -2.57
CA VAL A 134 -6.40 4.85 -2.09
C VAL A 134 -5.06 4.13 -1.99
N ILE A 135 -4.70 3.67 -0.80
CA ILE A 135 -3.47 2.93 -0.52
C ILE A 135 -3.82 1.46 -0.33
N LEU A 136 -3.31 0.59 -1.20
CA LEU A 136 -3.48 -0.85 -1.11
C LEU A 136 -2.31 -1.49 -0.34
N SER A 137 -2.67 -2.31 0.64
CA SER A 137 -1.78 -3.21 1.37
C SER A 137 -0.65 -2.49 2.14
N ARG A 138 0.43 -3.23 2.45
CA ARG A 138 1.64 -2.77 3.15
C ARG A 138 1.37 -2.22 4.55
N GLY A 139 0.31 -2.70 5.20
CA GLY A 139 0.02 -2.32 6.57
C GLY A 139 -0.53 -0.90 6.70
N GLY A 140 -1.05 -0.29 5.63
CA GLY A 140 -1.60 1.07 5.68
C GLY A 140 -2.63 1.25 6.81
N GLY A 141 -3.50 0.26 7.03
CA GLY A 141 -4.47 0.27 8.13
C GLY A 141 -3.83 0.25 9.53
N ALA A 142 -2.68 -0.41 9.69
CA ALA A 142 -1.92 -0.43 10.94
C ALA A 142 -1.11 0.86 11.12
N ILE A 143 -0.41 1.31 10.08
CA ILE A 143 0.42 2.53 10.08
C ILE A 143 -0.44 3.77 10.35
N LEU A 144 -1.62 3.84 9.75
CA LEU A 144 -2.53 4.99 9.86
C LEU A 144 -3.65 4.76 10.90
N LYS A 145 -3.50 3.77 11.80
CA LYS A 145 -4.53 3.38 12.79
C LYS A 145 -5.09 4.56 13.59
N ASN A 146 -4.23 5.49 13.98
CA ASN A 146 -4.57 6.64 14.82
C ASN A 146 -4.69 7.95 14.03
N LYS A 147 -4.65 7.91 12.69
CA LYS A 147 -4.73 9.13 11.87
C LYS A 147 -6.21 9.48 11.62
N PRO A 148 -6.70 10.65 12.10
CA PRO A 148 -8.07 11.08 11.82
C PRO A 148 -8.29 11.26 10.31
N GLY A 149 -9.51 11.00 9.85
CA GLY A 149 -9.89 11.22 8.45
C GLY A 149 -9.43 10.14 7.47
N VAL A 150 -8.84 9.03 7.94
CA VAL A 150 -8.46 7.89 7.10
C VAL A 150 -9.52 6.79 7.18
N LEU A 151 -10.13 6.40 6.06
CA LEU A 151 -11.02 5.23 6.01
C LEU A 151 -10.17 3.95 5.90
N ARG A 152 -10.19 3.10 6.93
CA ARG A 152 -9.46 1.82 6.95
C ARG A 152 -10.41 0.66 6.66
N VAL A 153 -10.15 -0.08 5.59
CA VAL A 153 -10.99 -1.20 5.10
C VAL A 153 -10.16 -2.48 5.04
N GLY A 154 -10.69 -3.56 5.59
CA GLY A 154 -10.15 -4.91 5.45
C GLY A 154 -10.98 -5.74 4.46
N ILE A 155 -10.32 -6.54 3.62
CA ILE A 155 -10.96 -7.42 2.66
C ILE A 155 -10.50 -8.87 2.91
N VAL A 156 -11.47 -9.73 3.21
CA VAL A 156 -11.25 -11.16 3.48
C VAL A 156 -12.07 -12.00 2.51
N GLY A 157 -11.84 -13.31 2.57
CA GLY A 157 -12.52 -14.30 1.73
C GLY A 157 -12.09 -15.70 2.15
N ASP A 158 -12.96 -16.68 1.95
CA ASP A 158 -12.63 -18.07 2.22
C ASP A 158 -11.46 -18.52 1.37
N ARG A 159 -10.59 -19.34 1.97
CA ARG A 159 -9.34 -19.77 1.34
C ARG A 159 -9.56 -20.41 -0.03
N GLU A 160 -10.59 -21.23 -0.17
CA GLU A 160 -10.92 -21.90 -1.43
C GLU A 160 -11.37 -20.93 -2.52
N ASP A 161 -12.21 -19.95 -2.21
CA ASP A 161 -12.64 -18.97 -3.21
C ASP A 161 -11.50 -18.06 -3.64
N ARG A 162 -10.65 -17.67 -2.69
CA ARG A 162 -9.41 -16.93 -2.99
C ARG A 162 -8.50 -17.76 -3.90
N ALA A 163 -8.33 -19.05 -3.62
CA ALA A 163 -7.54 -19.95 -4.47
C ALA A 163 -8.15 -20.07 -5.87
N ARG A 164 -9.46 -20.23 -6.01
CA ARG A 164 -10.14 -20.25 -7.32
C ARG A 164 -9.94 -18.96 -8.12
N ARG A 165 -10.01 -17.80 -7.46
CA ARG A 165 -9.73 -16.51 -8.12
C ARG A 165 -8.30 -16.42 -8.61
N ILE A 166 -7.34 -16.86 -7.81
CA ILE A 166 -5.92 -16.89 -8.21
C ILE A 166 -5.69 -17.90 -9.34
N MET A 167 -6.30 -19.08 -9.26
CA MET A 167 -6.27 -20.10 -10.32
C MET A 167 -6.69 -19.50 -11.66
N LEU A 168 -7.83 -18.81 -11.70
CA LEU A 168 -8.35 -18.17 -12.91
C LEU A 168 -7.46 -17.01 -13.39
N ARG A 169 -6.99 -16.16 -12.48
CA ARG A 169 -6.21 -14.96 -12.81
C ARG A 169 -4.80 -15.28 -13.30
N GLU A 170 -4.14 -16.25 -12.67
CA GLU A 170 -2.74 -16.61 -12.91
C GLU A 170 -2.62 -17.85 -13.83
N HIS A 171 -3.74 -18.42 -14.29
CA HIS A 171 -3.78 -19.64 -15.09
C HIS A 171 -3.04 -20.84 -14.44
N LEU A 172 -3.20 -20.98 -13.12
CA LEU A 172 -2.63 -22.07 -12.33
C LEU A 172 -3.61 -23.24 -12.22
N ASP A 173 -3.14 -24.42 -11.83
CA ASP A 173 -4.02 -25.45 -11.27
C ASP A 173 -4.44 -25.09 -9.83
N LEU A 174 -5.51 -25.74 -9.36
CA LEU A 174 -6.12 -25.40 -8.06
C LEU A 174 -5.17 -25.67 -6.88
N ASP A 175 -4.34 -26.71 -6.94
CA ASP A 175 -3.44 -27.07 -5.86
C ASP A 175 -2.27 -26.08 -5.75
N ARG A 176 -1.72 -25.63 -6.88
CA ARG A 176 -0.76 -24.53 -6.92
C ARG A 176 -1.36 -23.22 -6.44
N ALA A 177 -2.61 -22.93 -6.81
CA ALA A 177 -3.30 -21.73 -6.33
C ALA A 177 -3.55 -21.76 -4.81
N ARG A 178 -3.90 -22.93 -4.25
CA ARG A 178 -4.01 -23.14 -2.79
C ARG A 178 -2.68 -22.91 -2.08
N ALA A 179 -1.60 -23.51 -2.60
CA ALA A 179 -0.26 -23.33 -2.06
C ALA A 179 0.17 -21.85 -2.09
N PHE A 180 -0.09 -21.15 -3.20
CA PHE A 180 0.18 -19.72 -3.33
C PHE A 180 -0.59 -18.89 -2.29
N VAL A 181 -1.88 -19.20 -2.07
CA VAL A 181 -2.68 -18.53 -1.05
C VAL A 181 -2.08 -18.76 0.33
N GLU A 182 -1.75 -20.00 0.68
CA GLU A 182 -1.20 -20.37 1.98
C GLU A 182 0.15 -19.69 2.26
N GLU A 183 1.06 -19.71 1.28
CA GLU A 183 2.36 -19.06 1.37
C GLU A 183 2.21 -17.54 1.54
N SER A 184 1.37 -16.92 0.72
CA SER A 184 1.08 -15.47 0.81
C SER A 184 0.48 -15.08 2.16
N ASP A 185 -0.43 -15.92 2.66
CA ASP A 185 -1.14 -15.75 3.92
C ASP A 185 -0.18 -15.81 5.12
N LYS A 186 0.77 -16.76 5.09
CA LYS A 186 1.84 -16.92 6.09
C LYS A 186 2.80 -15.73 6.05
N ALA A 187 3.26 -15.34 4.86
CA ALA A 187 4.19 -14.23 4.70
C ALA A 187 3.60 -12.88 5.15
N GLN A 188 2.34 -12.60 4.81
CA GLN A 188 1.65 -11.39 5.29
C GLN A 188 1.46 -11.45 6.82
N GLY A 189 1.15 -12.62 7.38
CA GLY A 189 1.04 -12.80 8.83
C GLY A 189 2.35 -12.47 9.56
N LYS A 190 3.47 -13.02 9.07
CA LYS A 190 4.81 -12.72 9.60
C LYS A 190 5.14 -11.23 9.51
N TYR A 191 4.95 -10.61 8.34
CA TYR A 191 5.18 -9.17 8.18
C TYR A 191 4.38 -8.33 9.18
N PHE A 192 3.09 -8.61 9.37
CA PHE A 192 2.25 -7.88 10.33
C PHE A 192 2.69 -8.09 11.78
N GLN A 193 3.13 -9.30 12.11
CA GLN A 193 3.65 -9.61 13.44
C GLN A 193 4.94 -8.84 13.71
N ASP A 194 5.88 -8.84 12.77
CA ASP A 194 7.19 -8.20 12.92
C ASP A 194 7.09 -6.67 12.89
N ALA A 195 6.24 -6.13 12.01
CA ALA A 195 6.10 -4.68 11.83
C ALA A 195 5.18 -4.01 12.85
N PHE A 196 4.10 -4.69 13.26
CA PHE A 196 3.00 -4.07 14.00
C PHE A 196 2.58 -4.85 15.27
N GLY A 197 3.17 -6.02 15.52
CA GLY A 197 2.80 -6.86 16.67
C GLY A 197 1.36 -7.37 16.64
N THR A 198 0.76 -7.51 15.45
CA THR A 198 -0.63 -7.94 15.27
C THR A 198 -0.77 -8.81 14.00
N THR A 199 -2.00 -9.12 13.60
CA THR A 199 -2.38 -9.92 12.44
C THR A 199 -3.10 -9.07 11.38
N PRO A 200 -2.96 -9.37 10.07
CA PRO A 200 -3.64 -8.63 9.00
C PRO A 200 -5.18 -8.74 9.02
N ILE A 201 -5.74 -9.58 9.89
CA ILE A 201 -7.19 -9.75 10.05
C ILE A 201 -7.69 -9.27 11.42
N ASP A 202 -6.89 -8.46 12.13
CA ASP A 202 -7.30 -7.85 13.40
C ASP A 202 -8.43 -6.83 13.12
N PRO A 203 -9.66 -7.06 13.60
CA PRO A 203 -10.79 -6.19 13.32
C PRO A 203 -10.60 -4.78 13.89
N PHE A 204 -9.74 -4.59 14.90
CA PHE A 204 -9.46 -3.27 15.48
C PHE A 204 -8.53 -2.40 14.62
N LEU A 205 -7.99 -2.93 13.52
CA LEU A 205 -7.24 -2.17 12.52
C LEU A 205 -8.14 -1.50 11.47
N TYR A 206 -9.42 -1.86 11.41
CA TYR A 206 -10.31 -1.44 10.33
C TYR A 206 -11.59 -0.81 10.88
N HIS A 207 -12.17 0.11 10.11
CA HIS A 207 -13.52 0.61 10.36
C HIS A 207 -14.57 -0.38 9.83
N VAL A 208 -14.22 -1.17 8.80
CA VAL A 208 -15.06 -2.23 8.25
C VAL A 208 -14.18 -3.33 7.65
N MET A 209 -14.67 -4.58 7.74
CA MET A 209 -14.11 -5.72 7.02
C MET A 209 -15.19 -6.39 6.17
N TRP A 210 -14.87 -6.68 4.90
CA TRP A 210 -15.80 -7.32 3.96
C TRP A 210 -15.34 -8.73 3.60
N ASN A 211 -16.24 -9.71 3.74
CA ASN A 211 -16.02 -11.05 3.23
C ASN A 211 -16.50 -11.15 1.78
N THR A 212 -15.57 -11.23 0.84
CA THR A 212 -15.87 -11.29 -0.59
C THR A 212 -16.27 -12.67 -1.09
N SER A 213 -16.20 -13.72 -0.27
CA SER A 213 -16.84 -15.00 -0.60
C SER A 213 -18.37 -14.86 -0.61
N GLU A 214 -18.89 -14.00 0.26
CA GLU A 214 -20.32 -13.78 0.44
C GLU A 214 -20.84 -12.52 -0.28
N VAL A 215 -19.93 -11.58 -0.60
CA VAL A 215 -20.28 -10.27 -1.13
C VAL A 215 -19.50 -9.96 -2.41
N GLY A 216 -20.21 -9.50 -3.44
CA GLY A 216 -19.61 -9.13 -4.72
C GLY A 216 -18.61 -7.97 -4.62
N LEU A 217 -17.61 -7.96 -5.51
CA LEU A 217 -16.54 -6.96 -5.48
C LEU A 217 -17.06 -5.55 -5.81
N GLU A 218 -17.95 -5.43 -6.80
CA GLU A 218 -18.54 -4.17 -7.22
C GLU A 218 -19.43 -3.57 -6.12
N TYR A 219 -20.25 -4.40 -5.49
CA TYR A 219 -21.07 -3.99 -4.35
C TYR A 219 -20.21 -3.51 -3.18
N THR A 220 -19.14 -4.25 -2.87
CA THR A 220 -18.18 -3.86 -1.83
C THR A 220 -17.52 -2.52 -2.15
N ALA A 221 -17.10 -2.31 -3.40
CA ALA A 221 -16.51 -1.04 -3.83
C ALA A 221 -17.50 0.12 -3.70
N GLN A 222 -18.76 -0.06 -4.09
CA GLN A 222 -19.80 0.95 -3.95
C GLN A 222 -20.00 1.36 -2.49
N LEU A 223 -20.09 0.40 -1.57
CA LEU A 223 -20.26 0.70 -0.14
C LEU A 223 -19.05 1.45 0.42
N ILE A 224 -17.83 1.13 0.00
CA ILE A 224 -16.63 1.87 0.41
C ILE A 224 -16.69 3.33 -0.07
N VAL A 225 -17.16 3.57 -1.31
CA VAL A 225 -17.36 4.91 -1.86
C VAL A 225 -18.37 5.70 -1.02
N GLU A 226 -19.50 5.09 -0.68
CA GLU A 226 -20.54 5.70 0.16
C GLU A 226 -20.03 6.01 1.56
N MET A 227 -19.32 5.06 2.19
CA MET A 227 -18.67 5.26 3.50
C MET A 227 -17.66 6.40 3.46
N SER A 228 -16.86 6.52 2.38
CA SER A 228 -15.89 7.60 2.24
C SER A 228 -16.56 8.98 2.15
N ARG A 229 -17.69 9.08 1.46
CA ARG A 229 -18.49 10.32 1.37
C ARG A 229 -19.06 10.68 2.75
N ALA A 230 -19.66 9.71 3.43
CA ALA A 230 -20.21 9.90 4.77
C ALA A 230 -19.15 10.30 5.82
N LEU A 231 -17.96 9.69 5.76
CA LEU A 231 -16.83 10.04 6.62
C LEU A 231 -16.42 11.51 6.45
N SER A 232 -16.40 11.98 5.21
CA SER A 232 -16.03 13.37 4.89
C SER A 232 -17.04 14.38 5.45
N GLU A 233 -18.31 14.00 5.55
CA GLU A 233 -19.39 14.86 6.04
C GLU A 233 -19.55 14.84 7.57
N ARG A 234 -19.35 13.67 8.21
CA ARG A 234 -19.78 13.42 9.60
C ARG A 234 -18.64 13.05 10.54
N GLY A 235 -17.46 12.74 10.01
CA GLY A 235 -16.30 12.26 10.77
C GLY A 235 -16.44 10.82 11.26
N ILE A 236 -15.37 10.04 11.18
CA ILE A 236 -15.22 8.83 12.01
C ILE A 236 -14.71 9.30 13.38
N LYS A 237 -15.33 8.78 14.45
CA LYS A 237 -14.99 9.08 15.84
C LYS A 237 -13.56 8.68 16.20
#